data_AF-A0A968MV91-F1
#
_entry.id   AF-A0A968MV91-F1
#
_cell.length_a   1.000
_cell.length_b   1.000
_cell.length_c   1.000
_cell.angle_alpha   90.00
_cell.angle_beta   90.00
_cell.angle_gamma   90.00
#
_symmetry.space_group_name_H-M   'P 1'
#
loop_
_entity.id
_entity.type
_entity.pdbx_description
1 polymer ?
#
loop_
_entity_poly.entity_id
_entity_poly.type
_entity_poly.pdbx_seq_one_letter_code
_entity_poly.pdbx_strand_id
1 'polypeptide(L)'
;MKPETTIKLIDKILNGDKQAYSQLFNRNYAYCLKKAVGIVNDSQVAKDLVQESFLQAYFNLAILSDKSAFKPWLGGIVNNVCHNYL
;
A
#
# COMPACT_ATOMS: atom_id res chain seq x y z
N MET A 1 -9.52 20.92 7.82
CA MET A 1 -9.60 19.57 8.45
C MET A 1 -8.19 19.03 8.61
N LYS A 2 -7.82 18.50 9.79
CA LYS A 2 -6.54 17.79 9.93
C LYS A 2 -6.62 16.46 9.15
N PRO A 3 -5.57 16.06 8.41
CA PRO A 3 -5.57 14.76 7.75
C PRO A 3 -5.70 13.65 8.80
N GLU A 4 -6.57 12.67 8.54
CA GLU A 4 -6.80 11.54 9.45
C GLU A 4 -5.50 10.74 9.65
N THR A 5 -5.32 10.02 10.75
CA THR A 5 -4.13 9.18 10.92
C THR A 5 -4.24 7.90 10.08
N THR A 6 -3.10 7.27 9.75
CA THR A 6 -3.08 5.96 9.06
C THR A 6 -3.93 4.92 9.77
N ILE A 7 -3.83 4.85 11.11
CA ILE A 7 -4.59 3.94 11.95
C ILE A 7 -6.10 4.16 11.77
N LYS A 8 -6.57 5.42 11.84
CA LYS A 8 -7.99 5.75 11.67
C LYS A 8 -8.50 5.40 10.27
N LEU A 9 -7.69 5.59 9.23
CA LEU A 9 -8.06 5.18 7.87
C LEU A 9 -8.23 3.67 7.79
N ILE A 10 -7.30 2.91 8.36
CA ILE A 10 -7.37 1.44 8.39
C ILE A 10 -8.64 0.99 9.12
N ASP A 11 -8.95 1.58 10.26
CA ASP A 11 -10.19 1.28 11.01
C ASP A 11 -11.43 1.49 10.15
N LYS A 12 -11.51 2.63 9.43
CA LYS A 12 -12.62 2.92 8.53
C LYS A 12 -12.74 1.91 7.39
N ILE A 13 -11.62 1.53 6.77
CA ILE A 13 -11.58 0.55 5.68
C ILE A 13 -12.12 -0.80 6.16
N LEU A 14 -11.68 -1.26 7.34
CA LEU A 14 -12.14 -2.52 7.93
C LEU A 14 -13.64 -2.48 8.32
N ASN A 15 -14.19 -1.29 8.57
CA ASN A 15 -15.62 -1.06 8.79
C ASN A 15 -16.42 -0.80 7.49
N GLY A 16 -15.82 -1.00 6.32
CA GLY A 16 -16.50 -0.93 5.02
C GLY A 16 -16.42 0.42 4.30
N ASP A 17 -15.70 1.42 4.84
CA ASP A 17 -15.49 2.70 4.18
C ASP A 17 -14.42 2.55 3.07
N LYS A 18 -14.90 2.37 1.84
CA LYS A 18 -14.04 2.28 0.65
C LYS A 18 -13.34 3.59 0.31
N GLN A 19 -13.87 4.76 0.71
CA GLN A 19 -13.25 6.05 0.41
C GLN A 19 -11.99 6.28 1.26
N ALA A 20 -11.96 5.74 2.48
CA ALA A 20 -10.77 5.77 3.32
C ALA A 20 -9.57 5.05 2.67
N TYR A 21 -9.82 4.04 1.84
CA TYR A 21 -8.77 3.33 1.11
C TYR A 21 -8.06 4.24 0.10
N SER A 22 -8.80 5.05 -0.66
CA SER A 22 -8.21 6.01 -1.60
C SER A 22 -7.28 7.01 -0.91
N GLN A 23 -7.62 7.45 0.32
CA GLN A 23 -6.74 8.31 1.10
C GLN A 23 -5.47 7.58 1.54
N LEU A 24 -5.59 6.32 1.96
CA LEU A 24 -4.46 5.48 2.35
C LEU A 24 -3.53 5.22 1.16
N PHE A 25 -4.10 4.95 -0.01
CA PHE A 25 -3.39 4.80 -1.29
C PHE A 25 -2.59 6.06 -1.62
N ASN A 26 -3.25 7.22 -1.73
CA ASN A 26 -2.63 8.48 -2.15
C ASN A 26 -1.44 8.88 -1.27
N ARG A 27 -1.50 8.58 0.04
CA ARG A 27 -0.43 8.88 1.00
C ARG A 27 0.81 8.02 0.83
N ASN A 28 0.66 6.80 0.31
CA ASN A 28 1.73 5.81 0.24
C ASN A 28 2.21 5.55 -1.18
N TYR A 29 1.44 5.95 -2.20
CA TYR A 29 1.73 5.68 -3.60
C TYR A 29 3.13 6.12 -4.03
N ALA A 30 3.54 7.35 -3.72
CA ALA A 30 4.86 7.85 -4.10
C ALA A 30 6.01 7.06 -3.45
N TYR A 31 5.82 6.61 -2.20
CA TYR A 31 6.79 5.76 -1.50
C TYR A 31 6.90 4.39 -2.16
N CYS A 32 5.76 3.76 -2.45
CA CYS A 32 5.70 2.45 -3.10
C CYS A 32 6.28 2.49 -4.52
N LEU A 33 5.93 3.52 -5.30
CA LEU A 33 6.43 3.70 -6.66
C LEU A 33 7.95 3.89 -6.69
N LYS A 34 8.49 4.76 -5.83
CA LYS A 34 9.95 4.93 -5.72
C LYS A 34 10.65 3.62 -5.38
N LYS A 35 10.07 2.82 -4.48
CA LYS A 35 10.62 1.52 -4.09
C LYS A 35 10.58 0.53 -5.26
N ALA A 36 9.43 0.38 -5.91
CA ALA A 36 9.25 -0.54 -7.03
C ALA A 36 10.18 -0.19 -8.21
N VAL A 37 10.28 1.09 -8.58
CA VAL A 37 11.21 1.55 -9.63
C VAL A 37 12.66 1.18 -9.31
N GLY A 38 13.07 1.28 -8.04
CA GLY A 38 14.42 0.88 -7.61
C GLY A 38 14.69 -0.62 -7.71
N ILE A 39 13.66 -1.46 -7.84
CA ILE A 39 13.79 -2.93 -7.95
C ILE A 39 13.72 -3.35 -9.43
N VAL A 40 12.72 -2.90 -10.17
CA VAL A 40 12.46 -3.36 -11.55
C VAL A 40 13.10 -2.49 -12.63
N ASN A 41 13.61 -1.30 -12.28
CA ASN A 41 14.23 -0.34 -13.20
C ASN A 41 13.36 0.07 -14.41
N ASP A 42 12.03 -0.07 -14.30
CA ASP A 42 11.06 0.35 -15.29
C ASP A 42 9.88 1.04 -14.59
N SER A 43 9.66 2.31 -14.93
CA SER A 43 8.61 3.13 -14.31
C SER A 43 7.20 2.71 -14.67
N GLN A 44 6.99 2.18 -15.88
CA GLN A 44 5.67 1.76 -16.31
C GLN A 44 5.29 0.44 -15.64
N VAL A 45 6.20 -0.54 -15.66
CA VAL A 45 6.04 -1.82 -14.94
C VAL A 45 5.85 -1.57 -13.43
N ALA A 46 6.64 -0.67 -12.85
CA ALA A 46 6.53 -0.34 -11.42
C ALA A 46 5.15 0.18 -11.03
N LYS A 47 4.45 0.93 -11.89
CA LYS A 47 3.08 1.41 -11.59
C LYS A 47 2.11 0.24 -11.48
N ASP A 48 2.20 -0.73 -12.39
CA ASP A 48 1.32 -1.89 -12.43
C ASP A 48 1.54 -2.76 -11.19
N LEU A 49 2.80 -3.02 -10.84
CA LEU A 49 3.19 -3.77 -9.63
C LEU A 49 2.77 -3.06 -8.33
N VAL A 50 2.82 -1.73 -8.30
CA VAL A 50 2.31 -0.96 -7.16
C VAL A 50 0.80 -1.12 -7.03
N GLN A 51 0.04 -1.09 -8.12
CA GLN A 51 -1.40 -1.33 -8.06
C GLN A 51 -1.72 -2.74 -7.53
N GLU A 52 -1.01 -3.76 -8.01
CA GLU A 52 -1.15 -5.13 -7.49
C GLU A 52 -0.82 -5.20 -6.00
N SER A 53 0.25 -4.54 -5.56
CA SER A 53 0.64 -4.48 -4.16
C SER A 53 -0.44 -3.86 -3.28
N PHE A 54 -1.11 -2.80 -3.77
CA PHE A 54 -2.24 -2.21 -3.06
C PHE A 54 -3.44 -3.16 -3.02
N LEU A 55 -3.77 -3.86 -4.12
CA LEU A 55 -4.82 -4.88 -4.10
C LEU A 55 -4.53 -5.97 -3.06
N GLN A 56 -3.30 -6.50 -3.02
CA GLN A 56 -2.90 -7.47 -2.00
C GLN A 56 -2.99 -6.88 -0.58
N ALA A 57 -2.58 -5.63 -0.39
CA ALA A 57 -2.71 -4.94 0.89
C ALA A 57 -4.16 -4.74 1.31
N TYR A 58 -5.10 -4.52 0.37
CA TYR A 58 -6.52 -4.38 0.66
C TYR A 58 -7.10 -5.69 1.21
N PHE A 59 -6.84 -6.81 0.53
CA PHE A 59 -7.36 -8.12 0.95
C PHE A 59 -6.74 -8.62 2.25
N ASN A 60 -5.48 -8.26 2.52
CA ASN A 60 -4.76 -8.65 3.72
C ASN A 60 -4.81 -7.60 4.84
N LEU A 61 -5.58 -6.51 4.68
CA LEU A 61 -5.56 -5.43 5.66
C LEU A 61 -6.05 -5.88 7.04
N ALA A 62 -7.00 -6.82 7.07
CA ALA A 62 -7.58 -7.35 8.30
C ALA A 62 -6.60 -8.19 9.13
N ILE A 63 -5.56 -8.77 8.51
CA ILE A 63 -4.54 -9.58 9.19
C ILE A 63 -3.36 -8.73 9.70
N LEU A 64 -3.34 -7.42 9.42
CA LEU A 64 -2.32 -6.51 9.94
C LEU A 64 -2.54 -6.29 11.44
N SER A 65 -1.72 -6.95 12.26
CA SER A 65 -1.80 -6.91 13.72
C SER A 65 -1.44 -5.54 14.31
N ASP A 66 -0.44 -4.86 13.74
CA ASP A 66 -0.03 -3.51 14.14
C ASP A 66 -0.26 -2.50 13.02
N LYS A 67 -1.32 -1.70 13.17
CA LYS A 67 -1.71 -0.65 12.22
C LYS A 67 -0.68 0.48 12.12
N SER A 68 0.16 0.68 13.14
CA SER A 68 1.25 1.66 13.10
C SER A 68 2.37 1.22 12.14
N ALA A 69 2.53 -0.10 11.95
CA ALA A 69 3.48 -0.70 11.02
C ALA A 69 2.96 -0.80 9.57
N PHE A 70 1.84 -0.16 9.23
CA PHE A 70 1.25 -0.25 7.88
C PHE A 70 2.24 0.10 6.77
N LYS A 71 3.00 1.20 6.91
CA LYS A 71 3.94 1.66 5.87
C LYS A 71 5.07 0.65 5.60
N PRO A 72 5.82 0.14 6.60
CA PRO A 72 6.81 -0.90 6.36
C PRO A 72 6.18 -2.23 5.90
N TRP A 73 5.01 -2.60 6.41
CA TRP A 73 4.29 -3.80 5.96
C TRP A 73 3.91 -3.73 4.47
N LEU A 74 3.33 -2.62 4.03
CA LEU A 74 3.05 -2.35 2.61
C LEU A 74 4.32 -2.36 1.77
N GLY A 75 5.42 -1.80 2.29
CA GLY A 75 6.72 -1.84 1.63
C GLY A 75 7.26 -3.27 1.46
N GLY A 76 6.90 -4.21 2.34
CA GLY A 76 7.20 -5.64 2.19
C GLY A 76 6.39 -6.29 1.07
N ILE A 77 5.10 -5.99 0.98
CA ILE A 77 4.24 -6.46 -0.12
C ILE A 77 4.80 -5.99 -1.47
N VAL A 78 5.13 -4.70 -1.59
CA VAL A 78 5.75 -4.15 -2.82
C VAL A 78 7.03 -4.90 -3.19
N ASN A 79 7.86 -5.23 -2.19
CA ASN A 79 9.10 -5.97 -2.42
C ASN A 79 8.80 -7.37 -3.00
N ASN A 80 7.86 -8.10 -2.38
CA ASN A 80 7.50 -9.44 -2.80
C ASN A 80 6.90 -9.44 -4.21
N VAL A 81 5.99 -8.52 -4.51
CA VAL A 81 5.38 -8.38 -5.84
C VAL A 81 6.45 -8.09 -6.89
N CYS A 82 7.38 -7.15 -6.62
CA CYS A 82 8.46 -6.85 -7.57
C CYS A 82 9.41 -8.03 -7.78
N HIS A 83 9.76 -8.76 -6.73
CA HIS A 83 10.64 -9.93 -6.86
C HIS A 83 9.96 -11.13 -7.54
N ASN A 84 8.64 -11.28 -7.41
CA ASN A 84 7.90 -12.32 -8.12
C ASN A 84 7.74 -12.03 -9.61
N TYR A 85 7.85 -10.76 -10.02
CA TYR A 85 7.80 -10.35 -11.42
C TYR A 85 9.11 -10.59 -12.18
N LEU A 86 10.25 -10.52 -11.48
CA LEU A 86 11.59 -10.74 -12.03
C LEU A 86 11.88 -12.23 -12.25
#